data_AF-A0A0J0YIY0-F1
#
_entry.id   AF-A0A0J0YIY0-F1
#
_cell.length_a   1.000
_cell.length_b   1.000
_cell.length_c   1.000
_cell.angle_alpha   90.00
_cell.angle_beta   90.00
_cell.angle_gamma   90.00
#
_symmetry.space_group_name_H-M   'P 1'
#
loop_
_entity.id
_entity.type
_entity.pdbx_description
1 polymer ?
#
loop_
_entity_poly.entity_id
_entity_poly.type
_entity_poly.pdbx_seq_one_letter_code
_entity_poly.pdbx_strand_id
1 'polypeptide(L)'
;MTNNDILKKLRVALMLRDDQIVEILELVDFRISKSELGAFFRAEDHENYMECGDQVLRNFLNGLVIHLRGTKENPKNPNDVLAKHKAEIPKKENTKDRPEFKAAPKDSERARGDQKPSKTGAAKKPFKKNNTKTTPKVQVVEKVIYKNGKNKNS
;
A
#
# COMPACT_ATOMS: atom_id res chain seq x y z
N MET A 1 4.93 -8.42 -21.51
CA MET A 1 5.69 -8.23 -20.26
C MET A 1 6.06 -6.77 -20.21
N THR A 2 5.46 -6.03 -19.30
CA THR A 2 5.69 -4.58 -19.13
C THR A 2 6.85 -4.32 -18.18
N ASN A 3 7.36 -3.10 -18.13
CA ASN A 3 8.38 -2.70 -17.15
C ASN A 3 7.91 -2.87 -15.71
N ASN A 4 6.63 -2.61 -15.45
CA ASN A 4 6.00 -2.86 -14.16
C ASN A 4 6.07 -4.35 -13.80
N ASP A 5 5.83 -5.26 -14.75
CA ASP A 5 5.96 -6.71 -14.51
C ASP A 5 7.40 -7.08 -14.15
N ILE A 6 8.38 -6.51 -14.84
CA ILE A 6 9.80 -6.77 -14.59
C ILE A 6 10.16 -6.29 -13.18
N LEU A 7 9.78 -5.06 -12.81
CA LEU A 7 10.04 -4.51 -11.48
C LEU A 7 9.36 -5.34 -10.38
N LYS A 8 8.11 -5.77 -10.59
CA LYS A 8 7.37 -6.67 -9.68
C LYS A 8 8.10 -8.01 -9.52
N LYS A 9 8.53 -8.62 -10.62
CA LYS A 9 9.27 -9.91 -10.59
C LYS A 9 10.61 -9.78 -9.87
N LEU A 10 11.36 -8.72 -10.13
CA LEU A 10 12.66 -8.48 -9.48
C LEU A 10 12.51 -8.25 -7.97
N ARG A 11 11.50 -7.48 -7.56
CA ARG A 11 11.16 -7.29 -6.15
C ARG A 11 10.94 -8.64 -5.46
N VAL A 12 10.10 -9.50 -6.04
CA VAL A 12 9.76 -10.81 -5.46
C VAL A 12 10.96 -11.76 -5.49
N ALA A 13 11.68 -11.84 -6.61
CA ALA A 13 12.82 -12.74 -6.80
C ALA A 13 13.96 -12.45 -5.81
N LEU A 14 14.23 -11.17 -5.53
CA LEU A 14 15.27 -10.72 -4.62
C LEU A 14 14.76 -10.48 -3.18
N MET A 15 13.48 -10.79 -2.93
CA MET A 15 12.80 -10.59 -1.64
C MET A 15 12.97 -9.18 -1.07
N LEU A 16 12.89 -8.16 -1.92
CA LEU A 16 13.11 -6.76 -1.54
C LEU A 16 11.85 -6.13 -0.93
N ARG A 17 12.04 -5.35 0.14
CA ARG A 17 11.01 -4.45 0.67
C ARG A 17 10.98 -3.15 -0.12
N ASP A 18 9.85 -2.44 -0.07
CA ASP A 18 9.69 -1.15 -0.75
C ASP A 18 10.71 -0.12 -0.25
N ASP A 19 11.02 -0.14 1.05
CA ASP A 19 12.04 0.72 1.66
C ASP A 19 13.43 0.49 1.06
N GLN A 20 13.81 -0.78 0.87
CA GLN A 20 15.09 -1.16 0.29
C GLN A 20 15.17 -0.76 -1.19
N ILE A 21 14.06 -0.84 -1.92
CA ILE A 21 14.03 -0.40 -3.32
C ILE A 21 14.26 1.11 -3.43
N VAL A 22 13.71 1.90 -2.50
CA VAL A 22 13.97 3.34 -2.43
C VAL A 22 15.45 3.61 -2.13
N GLU A 23 16.04 2.91 -1.16
CA GLU A 23 17.47 3.02 -0.84
C GLU A 23 18.36 2.65 -2.04
N ILE A 24 18.02 1.61 -2.79
CA ILE A 24 18.77 1.17 -3.98
C ILE A 24 18.72 2.23 -5.09
N LEU A 25 17.57 2.89 -5.27
CA LEU A 25 17.41 3.96 -6.25
C LEU A 25 18.16 5.23 -5.83
N GLU A 26 18.26 5.50 -4.53
CA GLU A 26 19.03 6.61 -3.99
C GLU A 26 20.53 6.48 -4.28
N LEU A 27 21.08 5.26 -4.38
CA LEU A 27 22.49 5.03 -4.74
C LEU A 27 22.88 5.54 -6.13
N VAL A 28 21.91 5.70 -7.03
CA VAL A 28 22.11 6.23 -8.39
C VAL A 28 21.52 7.63 -8.54
N ASP A 29 21.38 8.35 -7.43
CA ASP A 29 20.81 9.69 -7.34
C ASP A 29 19.37 9.80 -7.87
N PHE A 30 18.64 8.68 -7.93
CA PHE A 30 17.25 8.65 -8.34
C PHE A 30 16.34 8.70 -7.12
N ARG A 31 15.77 9.87 -6.86
CA ARG A 31 14.86 10.10 -5.73
C ARG A 31 13.44 9.70 -6.12
N ILE A 32 12.89 8.72 -5.41
CA ILE A 32 11.49 8.31 -5.51
C ILE A 32 10.87 8.17 -4.12
N SER A 33 9.61 8.57 -3.97
CA SER A 33 8.87 8.34 -2.74
C SER A 33 8.28 6.93 -2.67
N LYS A 34 8.02 6.43 -1.44
CA LYS A 34 7.33 5.14 -1.24
C LYS A 34 5.94 5.11 -1.90
N SER A 35 5.27 6.25 -1.96
CA SER A 35 3.94 6.38 -2.56
C SER A 35 3.97 6.17 -4.08
N GLU A 36 4.94 6.79 -4.76
CA GLU A 36 5.15 6.62 -6.21
C GLU A 36 5.60 5.20 -6.53
N LEU A 37 6.51 4.64 -5.74
CA LEU A 37 6.91 3.24 -5.91
C LEU A 37 5.70 2.29 -5.75
N GLY A 38 4.83 2.57 -4.79
CA GLY A 38 3.58 1.84 -4.60
C GLY A 38 2.65 1.93 -5.81
N ALA A 39 2.64 3.05 -6.53
CA ALA A 39 1.83 3.25 -7.75
C ALA A 39 2.26 2.29 -8.89
N PHE A 40 3.56 2.06 -9.07
CA PHE A 40 4.08 1.11 -10.06
C PHE A 40 3.66 -0.34 -9.82
N PHE A 41 3.39 -0.68 -8.55
CA PHE A 41 3.01 -2.04 -8.15
C PHE A 41 1.51 -2.30 -8.21
N ARG A 42 0.68 -1.29 -8.47
CA ARG A 42 -0.78 -1.46 -8.58
C ARG A 42 -1.16 -2.24 -9.84
N ALA A 43 -2.42 -2.66 -9.89
CA ALA A 43 -3.05 -3.18 -11.10
C ALA A 43 -3.34 -2.02 -12.06
N GLU A 44 -3.36 -2.29 -13.36
CA GLU A 44 -3.57 -1.30 -14.42
C GLU A 44 -4.94 -0.59 -14.32
N ASP A 45 -5.93 -1.24 -13.72
CA ASP A 45 -7.29 -0.72 -13.47
C ASP A 45 -7.36 0.27 -12.27
N HIS A 46 -6.30 0.40 -11.47
CA HIS A 46 -6.36 1.27 -10.31
C HIS A 46 -6.19 2.75 -10.71
N GLU A 47 -7.01 3.65 -10.15
CA GLU A 47 -6.92 5.11 -10.33
C GLU A 47 -5.53 5.74 -10.11
N ASN A 48 -4.70 5.14 -9.25
CA ASN A 48 -3.35 5.60 -8.93
C ASN A 48 -2.28 4.69 -9.54
N TYR A 49 -2.63 3.91 -10.55
CA TYR A 49 -1.67 3.14 -11.31
C TYR A 49 -0.79 4.08 -12.10
N MET A 50 0.51 3.80 -12.09
CA MET A 50 1.48 4.54 -12.87
C MET A 50 2.34 3.56 -13.65
N GLU A 51 2.60 3.86 -14.92
CA GLU A 51 3.47 3.05 -15.76
C GLU A 51 4.94 3.29 -15.36
N CYS A 52 5.72 2.21 -15.25
CA CYS A 52 7.13 2.27 -14.97
C CYS A 52 7.89 2.58 -16.26
N GLY A 53 8.44 3.79 -16.38
CA GLY A 53 9.25 4.17 -17.52
C GLY A 53 10.59 3.42 -17.58
N ASP A 54 11.15 3.30 -18.79
CA ASP A 54 12.47 2.68 -19.02
C ASP A 54 13.59 3.33 -18.18
N GLN A 55 13.48 4.64 -17.92
CA GLN A 55 14.44 5.38 -17.11
C GLN A 55 14.50 4.87 -15.66
N VAL A 56 13.33 4.60 -15.07
CA VAL A 56 13.23 4.08 -13.70
C VAL A 56 13.82 2.68 -13.64
N LEU A 57 13.46 1.83 -14.60
CA LEU A 57 13.95 0.45 -14.64
C LEU A 57 15.47 0.40 -14.85
N ARG A 58 16.02 1.24 -15.75
CA ARG A 58 17.47 1.36 -15.98
C ARG A 58 18.21 1.77 -14.72
N ASN A 59 17.73 2.83 -14.06
CA ASN A 59 18.32 3.31 -12.82
C ASN A 59 18.26 2.26 -11.71
N PHE A 60 17.13 1.57 -11.58
CA PHE A 60 16.98 0.47 -10.62
C PHE A 60 17.99 -0.65 -10.86
N LEU A 61 18.16 -1.10 -12.11
CA LEU A 61 19.13 -2.14 -12.45
C LEU A 61 20.57 -1.70 -12.17
N ASN A 62 20.93 -0.45 -12.46
CA ASN A 62 22.23 0.10 -12.10
C ASN A 62 22.43 0.16 -10.57
N GLY A 63 21.40 0.57 -9.83
CA GLY A 63 21.40 0.56 -8.37
C GLY A 63 21.56 -0.85 -7.80
N LEU A 64 20.92 -1.86 -8.40
CA LEU A 64 21.07 -3.26 -8.01
C LEU A 64 22.50 -3.77 -8.19
N VAL A 65 23.19 -3.36 -9.26
CA VAL A 65 24.60 -3.71 -9.48
C VAL A 65 25.45 -3.16 -8.33
N ILE A 66 25.26 -1.89 -7.95
CA ILE A 66 25.99 -1.27 -6.84
C ILE A 66 25.64 -1.95 -5.51
N HIS A 67 24.37 -2.25 -5.27
CA HIS A 67 23.91 -2.86 -4.01
C HIS A 67 24.41 -4.29 -3.81
N LEU A 68 24.37 -5.11 -4.87
CA LEU A 68 24.70 -6.54 -4.80
C LEU A 68 26.19 -6.82 -5.05
N ARG A 69 26.81 -6.13 -6.01
CA ARG A 69 28.22 -6.36 -6.39
C ARG A 69 29.18 -5.34 -5.78
N GLY A 70 28.68 -4.24 -5.24
CA GLY A 70 29.51 -3.14 -4.73
C GLY A 70 30.01 -2.21 -5.85
N THR A 71 30.62 -1.10 -5.43
CA THR A 71 31.34 -0.22 -6.36
C THR A 71 32.70 -0.83 -6.72
N LYS A 72 33.33 -0.34 -7.79
CA LYS A 72 34.67 -0.81 -8.19
C LYS A 72 35.70 -0.74 -7.06
N GLU A 73 35.55 0.23 -6.17
CA GLU A 73 36.43 0.48 -5.03
C GLU A 73 36.10 -0.39 -3.80
N ASN A 74 34.88 -0.94 -3.70
CA ASN A 74 34.48 -1.81 -2.59
C ASN A 74 33.58 -2.96 -3.08
N PRO A 75 34.16 -4.08 -3.53
CA PRO A 75 33.39 -5.20 -4.04
C PRO A 75 32.60 -5.88 -2.92
N LYS A 76 31.33 -6.14 -3.18
CA LYS A 76 30.41 -6.82 -2.27
C LYS A 76 29.99 -8.15 -2.87
N ASN A 77 29.91 -9.18 -2.05
CA ASN A 77 29.40 -10.47 -2.48
C ASN A 77 27.87 -10.44 -2.50
N PRO A 78 27.22 -10.82 -3.62
CA PRO A 78 25.77 -10.77 -3.75
C PRO A 78 25.07 -11.74 -2.78
N ASN A 79 25.69 -12.90 -2.51
CA ASN A 79 25.12 -13.91 -1.61
C ASN A 79 24.95 -13.39 -0.18
N ASP A 80 25.91 -12.60 0.31
CA ASP A 80 25.86 -12.05 1.68
C ASP A 80 24.75 -11.00 1.83
N VAL A 81 24.49 -10.23 0.76
CA VAL A 81 23.42 -9.23 0.75
C VAL A 81 22.05 -9.91 0.76
N LEU A 82 21.87 -10.93 -0.07
CA LEU A 82 20.62 -11.69 -0.13
C LEU A 82 20.33 -12.43 1.18
N ALA A 83 21.37 -12.99 1.81
CA ALA A 83 21.23 -13.62 3.12
C ALA A 83 20.75 -12.63 4.20
N LYS A 84 21.27 -11.40 4.20
CA LYS A 84 20.82 -10.33 5.11
C LYS A 84 19.34 -9.99 4.89
N HIS A 85 18.93 -9.79 3.63
CA HIS A 85 17.53 -9.47 3.33
C HIS A 85 16.58 -10.59 3.80
N LYS A 86 16.97 -11.85 3.57
CA LYS A 86 16.19 -13.02 4.03
C LYS A 86 16.08 -13.10 5.55
N ALA A 87 17.11 -12.68 6.28
CA ALA A 87 17.11 -12.65 7.73
C ALA A 87 16.25 -11.50 8.31
N GLU A 88 16.17 -10.37 7.61
CA GLU A 88 15.37 -9.21 8.04
C GLU A 88 13.85 -9.39 7.81
N ILE A 89 13.42 -10.40 7.05
CA ILE A 89 12.00 -10.72 6.93
C ILE A 89 11.56 -11.39 8.24
N PRO A 90 10.68 -10.77 9.04
CA PRO A 90 10.18 -11.41 10.24
C PRO A 90 9.48 -12.71 9.84
N LYS A 91 10.05 -13.86 10.26
CA LYS A 91 9.33 -15.13 10.19
C LYS A 91 8.06 -14.93 11.03
N LYS A 92 6.89 -14.95 10.40
CA LYS A 92 5.63 -15.08 11.14
C LYS A 92 5.66 -16.45 11.84
N GLU A 93 6.16 -16.49 13.07
CA GLU A 93 6.10 -17.68 13.94
C GLU A 93 4.69 -17.89 14.54
N ASN A 94 3.74 -17.00 14.27
CA ASN A 94 2.36 -17.13 14.76
C ASN A 94 1.43 -17.74 13.71
N THR A 95 1.52 -19.07 13.51
CA THR A 95 0.44 -19.86 12.85
C THR A 95 0.10 -21.11 13.65
N LYS A 96 0.26 -21.10 14.98
CA LYS A 96 -0.09 -22.26 15.82
C LYS A 96 -1.23 -22.10 16.81
N ASP A 97 -1.78 -20.89 17.02
CA ASP A 97 -2.91 -20.73 17.95
C ASP A 97 -4.03 -19.85 17.37
N ARG A 98 -4.58 -20.21 16.21
CA ARG A 98 -5.97 -19.83 15.91
C ARG A 98 -6.85 -20.97 16.39
N PRO A 99 -7.61 -20.82 17.49
CA PRO A 99 -8.55 -21.85 17.90
C PRO A 99 -9.51 -22.13 16.74
N GLU A 100 -9.62 -23.41 16.38
CA GLU A 100 -10.55 -23.87 15.37
C GLU A 100 -11.95 -23.36 15.73
N PHE A 101 -12.57 -22.57 14.86
CA PHE A 101 -13.97 -22.23 14.98
C PHE A 101 -14.77 -23.51 14.74
N LYS A 102 -15.10 -24.25 15.80
CA LYS A 102 -16.07 -25.34 15.73
C LYS A 102 -17.40 -24.73 15.34
N ALA A 103 -17.81 -24.94 14.08
CA ALA A 103 -19.15 -24.62 13.66
C ALA A 103 -20.13 -25.40 14.55
N ALA A 104 -20.97 -24.68 15.29
CA ALA A 104 -22.05 -25.29 16.04
C ALA A 104 -22.93 -26.12 15.07
N PRO A 105 -23.43 -27.30 15.49
CA PRO A 105 -24.29 -28.11 14.65
C PRO A 105 -25.51 -27.29 14.21
N LYS A 106 -25.79 -27.33 12.91
CA LYS A 106 -26.99 -26.76 12.32
C LYS A 106 -28.18 -27.51 12.93
N ASP A 107 -28.95 -26.87 13.81
CA ASP A 107 -30.22 -27.42 14.28
C ASP A 107 -31.08 -27.78 13.06
N SER A 108 -31.41 -29.06 12.96
CA SER A 108 -32.10 -29.69 11.82
C SER A 108 -33.63 -29.64 11.93
N GLU A 109 -34.18 -28.75 12.77
CA GLU A 109 -35.63 -28.57 12.88
C GLU A 109 -36.05 -27.10 12.73
N ARG A 110 -36.10 -26.64 11.48
CA ARG A 110 -37.14 -25.70 11.05
C ARG A 110 -37.70 -26.20 9.73
N ALA A 111 -38.63 -27.15 9.83
CA ALA A 111 -39.57 -27.44 8.77
C ALA A 111 -40.25 -26.12 8.39
N ARG A 112 -39.87 -25.55 7.24
CA ARG A 112 -40.59 -24.44 6.62
C ARG A 112 -41.89 -25.01 6.07
N GLY A 113 -42.89 -25.11 6.94
CA GLY A 113 -44.26 -25.34 6.52
C GLY A 113 -44.73 -24.18 5.65
N ASP A 114 -45.29 -24.50 4.49
CA ASP A 114 -45.92 -23.58 3.57
C ASP A 114 -47.08 -22.82 4.25
N GLN A 115 -46.81 -21.59 4.69
CA GLN A 115 -47.86 -20.62 5.03
C GLN A 115 -47.76 -19.39 4.15
N LYS A 116 -48.70 -19.34 3.20
CA LYS A 116 -49.01 -18.23 2.31
C LYS A 116 -49.26 -16.95 3.13
N PRO A 117 -48.71 -15.78 2.76
CA PRO A 117 -48.90 -14.56 3.55
C PRO A 117 -50.34 -14.04 3.39
N SER A 118 -51.14 -14.14 4.45
CA SER A 118 -52.44 -13.46 4.57
C SER A 118 -52.22 -11.97 4.85
N LYS A 119 -52.72 -11.12 3.96
CA LYS A 119 -52.82 -9.67 4.14
C LYS A 119 -53.75 -9.35 5.31
N THR A 120 -53.25 -8.66 6.34
CA THR A 120 -54.03 -7.76 7.20
C THR A 120 -53.10 -6.73 7.84
N GLY A 121 -53.46 -5.46 7.73
CA GLY A 121 -52.60 -4.32 8.02
C GLY A 121 -52.36 -4.04 9.50
N ALA A 122 -51.19 -3.47 9.78
CA ALA A 122 -50.94 -2.56 10.90
C ALA A 122 -49.64 -1.79 10.63
N ALA A 123 -49.61 -0.53 11.04
CA ALA A 123 -48.68 0.50 10.62
C ALA A 123 -47.19 0.16 10.85
N LYS A 124 -46.36 0.46 9.84
CA LYS A 124 -44.90 0.56 9.99
C LYS A 124 -44.60 1.73 10.94
N LYS A 125 -44.18 1.44 12.17
CA LYS A 125 -43.51 2.44 13.02
C LYS A 125 -42.16 2.77 12.37
N PRO A 126 -41.85 4.06 12.08
CA PRO A 126 -40.59 4.43 11.46
C PRO A 126 -39.43 4.27 12.46
N PHE A 127 -38.31 3.75 11.97
CA PHE A 127 -37.04 3.71 12.69
C PHE A 127 -36.64 5.11 13.15
N LYS A 128 -36.44 5.29 14.45
CA LYS A 128 -36.05 6.55 15.08
C LYS A 128 -34.57 6.85 14.72
N LYS A 129 -34.33 7.77 13.76
CA LYS A 129 -33.02 8.39 13.54
C LYS A 129 -32.74 9.35 14.68
N ASN A 130 -31.85 9.00 15.61
CA ASN A 130 -31.26 9.97 16.52
C ASN A 130 -30.14 10.71 15.78
N ASN A 131 -30.42 11.96 15.40
CA ASN A 131 -29.43 12.94 14.99
C ASN A 131 -28.99 13.72 16.23
N THR A 132 -27.68 13.87 16.45
CA THR A 132 -26.96 15.10 16.86
C THR A 132 -25.70 14.79 17.66
N LYS A 133 -24.53 15.00 17.03
CA LYS A 133 -23.62 16.11 17.39
C LYS A 133 -22.43 16.12 16.42
N THR A 134 -22.55 16.99 15.44
CA THR A 134 -21.49 17.44 14.54
C THR A 134 -20.39 18.10 15.36
N THR A 135 -19.17 17.58 15.30
CA THR A 135 -17.96 18.25 15.77
C THR A 135 -17.62 19.41 14.83
N PRO A 136 -17.41 20.65 15.32
CA PRO A 136 -17.02 21.76 14.44
C PRO A 136 -15.60 21.54 13.89
N LYS A 137 -15.47 21.63 12.57
CA LYS A 137 -14.17 21.67 11.87
C LYS A 137 -13.48 23.00 12.21
N VAL A 138 -12.33 22.94 12.86
CA VAL A 138 -11.45 24.12 13.03
C VAL A 138 -10.85 24.46 11.66
N GLN A 139 -11.25 25.58 11.09
CA GLN A 139 -10.59 26.18 9.92
C GLN A 139 -9.44 27.05 10.45
N VAL A 140 -8.20 26.59 10.33
CA VAL A 140 -7.03 27.45 10.48
C VAL A 140 -6.74 28.06 9.11
N VAL A 141 -7.40 29.18 8.79
CA VAL A 141 -6.98 30.03 7.68
C VAL A 141 -5.87 30.93 8.21
N GLU A 142 -4.64 30.49 8.02
CA GLU A 142 -3.47 31.32 8.27
C GLU A 142 -3.47 32.46 7.23
N LYS A 143 -3.74 33.69 7.69
CA LYS A 143 -3.58 34.90 6.88
C LYS A 143 -2.09 35.12 6.63
N VAL A 144 -1.56 34.56 5.55
CA VAL A 144 -0.24 34.93 5.03
C VAL A 144 -0.38 36.29 4.34
N ILE A 145 0.06 37.35 5.01
CA ILE A 145 0.17 38.69 4.42
C ILE A 145 1.45 38.74 3.59
N TYR A 146 1.33 38.78 2.27
CA TYR A 146 2.46 39.02 1.36
C TYR A 146 2.77 40.51 1.30
N LYS A 147 3.94 40.95 1.80
CA LYS A 147 4.51 42.26 1.48
C LYS A 147 5.30 42.17 0.18
N ASN A 148 4.63 42.26 -0.96
CA ASN A 148 5.31 42.48 -2.24
C ASN A 148 5.35 43.98 -2.52
N GLY A 149 6.51 44.59 -2.26
CA GLY A 149 6.73 46.02 -2.44
C GLY A 149 8.16 46.32 -2.88
N LYS A 150 8.53 45.86 -4.08
CA LYS A 150 9.64 46.43 -4.86
C LYS A 150 9.06 47.51 -5.76
N ASN A 151 8.96 48.73 -5.25
CA ASN A 151 8.83 49.90 -6.10
C ASN A 151 10.14 50.68 -6.03
N LYS A 152 10.84 50.65 -7.16
CA LYS A 152 12.03 51.43 -7.45
C LYS A 152 11.61 52.90 -7.48
N ASN A 153 12.29 53.76 -6.72
CA ASN A 153 12.19 55.20 -6.89
C ASN A 153 12.88 55.58 -8.20
N SER A 154 12.12 56.17 -9.12
CA SER A 154 12.60 57.06 -10.17
C SER A 154 11.61 58.22 -10.26
#